data_AF-A0A496XJ28-F1
#
_entry.id   AF-A0A496XJ28-F1
#
_cell.length_a   1.000
_cell.length_b   1.000
_cell.length_c   1.000
_cell.angle_alpha   90.00
_cell.angle_beta   90.00
_cell.angle_gamma   90.00
#
_symmetry.space_group_name_H-M   'P 1'
#
loop_
_entity.id
_entity.type
_entity.pdbx_description
1 polymer ?
#
loop_
_entity_poly.entity_id
_entity_poly.type
_entity_poly.pdbx_seq_one_letter_code
_entity_poly.pdbx_strand_id
1 'polypeptide(L)'
;MAIQIKSFNQFLGQLIRKIKADTPINDINDGSAYFSLLEAVAANDFENNTAILNVLELLNIDALRNNDLDAKAGDFGLERRTAVQASGFIEIGDSNITKRSTSLFPIKPVPIIGSMQLFVNDASGWETTGELYIARGQDNRFEGPISYTNIVDNGTFFTIELASALQKDHLLSESIIDGQGTTDRQVS
;
A
#
# COMPACT_ATOMS: atom_id res chain seq x y z
N MET A 1 -10.64 -27.84 39.71
CA MET A 1 -11.88 -28.62 39.51
C MET A 1 -12.18 -28.53 38.02
N ALA A 2 -12.07 -29.61 37.26
CA ALA A 2 -12.35 -29.58 35.81
C ALA A 2 -13.86 -29.72 35.60
N ILE A 3 -14.49 -28.74 34.97
CA ILE A 3 -15.89 -28.83 34.56
C ILE A 3 -15.97 -29.86 33.44
N GLN A 4 -16.69 -30.96 33.68
CA GLN A 4 -16.93 -31.97 32.66
C GLN A 4 -18.24 -31.66 31.94
N ILE A 5 -18.14 -31.23 30.68
CA ILE A 5 -19.30 -31.03 29.82
C ILE A 5 -19.90 -32.40 29.49
N LYS A 6 -21.17 -32.58 29.83
CA LYS A 6 -21.91 -33.80 29.55
C LYS A 6 -22.80 -33.59 28.34
N SER A 7 -22.96 -34.62 27.51
CA SER A 7 -23.93 -34.60 26.44
C SER A 7 -25.35 -34.69 26.97
N PHE A 8 -26.33 -34.26 26.18
CA PHE A 8 -27.75 -34.42 26.49
C PHE A 8 -28.10 -35.85 26.94
N ASN A 9 -27.63 -36.86 26.21
CA ASN A 9 -27.87 -38.28 26.53
C ASN A 9 -27.27 -38.69 27.88
N GLN A 10 -26.17 -38.07 28.31
CA GLN A 10 -25.58 -38.32 29.63
C GLN A 10 -26.41 -37.68 30.74
N PHE A 11 -26.97 -36.48 30.54
CA PHE A 11 -27.92 -35.86 31.48
C PHE A 11 -29.20 -36.67 31.59
N LEU A 12 -29.82 -37.00 30.46
CA LEU A 12 -31.03 -37.81 30.41
C LEU A 12 -30.81 -39.18 31.09
N GLY A 13 -29.71 -39.86 30.80
CA GLY A 13 -29.35 -41.12 31.45
C GLY A 13 -29.08 -40.99 32.95
N GLN A 14 -28.58 -39.85 33.44
CA GLN A 14 -28.44 -39.58 34.88
C GLN A 14 -29.80 -39.33 35.54
N LEU A 15 -30.66 -38.54 34.91
CA LEU A 15 -32.02 -38.27 35.38
C LEU A 15 -32.86 -39.55 35.46
N ILE A 16 -32.83 -40.39 34.43
CA ILE A 16 -33.53 -41.68 34.41
C ILE A 16 -33.02 -42.60 35.51
N ARG A 17 -31.69 -42.72 35.68
CA ARG A 17 -31.12 -43.54 36.76
C ARG A 17 -31.51 -43.03 38.14
N LYS A 18 -31.53 -41.70 38.33
CA LYS A 18 -31.88 -41.08 39.61
C LYS A 18 -33.36 -41.29 39.94
N ILE A 19 -34.25 -41.09 38.97
CA ILE A 19 -35.69 -41.32 39.15
C ILE A 19 -36.01 -42.79 39.40
N LYS A 20 -35.39 -43.73 38.67
CA LYS A 20 -35.57 -45.18 38.94
C LYS A 20 -35.04 -45.63 40.30
N ALA A 21 -34.00 -44.96 40.83
CA ALA A 21 -33.41 -45.29 42.12
C ALA A 21 -34.22 -44.71 43.30
N ASP A 22 -34.75 -43.50 43.15
CA ASP A 22 -35.39 -42.76 44.26
C ASP A 22 -36.91 -42.82 44.25
N THR A 23 -37.53 -43.31 43.17
CA THR A 23 -38.99 -43.35 43.03
C THR A 23 -39.47 -44.72 42.54
N PRO A 24 -40.72 -45.13 42.85
CA PRO A 24 -41.31 -46.36 42.34
C PRO A 24 -41.83 -46.23 40.89
N ILE A 25 -41.39 -45.20 40.14
CA ILE A 25 -41.86 -44.94 38.78
C ILE A 25 -41.18 -45.92 37.82
N ASN A 26 -42.01 -46.74 37.16
CA ASN A 26 -41.54 -47.80 36.25
C ASN A 26 -41.86 -47.49 34.78
N ASP A 27 -42.72 -46.51 34.50
CA ASP A 27 -43.14 -46.13 33.16
C ASP A 27 -42.25 -45.01 32.60
N ILE A 28 -41.03 -45.37 32.24
CA ILE A 28 -40.04 -44.48 31.60
C ILE A 28 -39.69 -45.04 30.21
N ASN A 29 -40.71 -45.53 29.52
CA ASN A 29 -40.57 -46.01 28.14
C ASN A 29 -40.62 -44.82 27.18
N ASP A 30 -40.05 -45.02 25.99
CA ASP A 30 -40.09 -44.04 24.91
C ASP A 30 -41.54 -43.63 24.61
N GLY A 31 -41.83 -42.34 24.66
CA GLY A 31 -43.17 -41.79 24.46
C GLY A 31 -44.04 -41.68 25.71
N SER A 32 -43.54 -42.04 26.90
CA SER A 32 -44.25 -41.76 28.17
C SER A 32 -44.17 -40.28 28.55
N ALA A 33 -45.23 -39.75 29.20
CA ALA A 33 -45.26 -38.36 29.66
C ALA A 33 -44.12 -38.04 30.64
N TYR A 34 -43.71 -39.01 31.46
CA TYR A 34 -42.58 -38.89 32.37
C TYR A 34 -41.25 -38.83 31.61
N PHE A 35 -41.06 -39.63 30.56
CA PHE A 35 -39.86 -39.55 29.73
C PHE A 35 -39.76 -38.19 29.03
N SER A 36 -40.85 -37.69 28.43
CA SER A 36 -40.86 -36.36 27.80
C SER A 36 -40.57 -35.22 28.78
N LEU A 37 -41.00 -35.34 30.04
CA LEU A 37 -40.64 -34.37 31.08
C LEU A 37 -39.14 -34.44 31.41
N LEU A 38 -38.56 -35.64 31.49
CA LEU A 38 -37.12 -35.82 31.73
C LEU A 38 -36.27 -35.34 30.55
N GLU A 39 -36.76 -35.49 29.31
CA GLU A 39 -36.13 -34.90 28.12
C GLU A 39 -36.14 -33.38 28.18
N ALA A 40 -37.25 -32.76 28.58
CA ALA A 40 -37.34 -31.31 28.73
C ALA A 40 -36.38 -30.77 29.82
N VAL A 41 -36.28 -31.47 30.95
CA VAL A 41 -35.32 -31.11 32.02
C VAL A 41 -33.88 -31.30 31.54
N ALA A 42 -33.58 -32.41 30.86
CA ALA A 42 -32.25 -32.66 30.30
C ALA A 42 -31.86 -31.61 29.25
N ALA A 43 -32.81 -31.13 28.46
CA ALA A 43 -32.58 -30.09 27.46
C ALA A 43 -32.25 -28.76 28.13
N ASN A 44 -33.01 -28.38 29.16
CA ASN A 44 -32.75 -27.15 29.91
C ASN A 44 -31.38 -27.18 30.61
N ASP A 45 -31.03 -28.29 31.26
CA ASP A 45 -29.73 -28.46 31.91
C ASP A 45 -28.58 -28.41 30.89
N PHE A 46 -28.75 -29.04 29.72
CA PHE A 46 -27.75 -29.00 28.65
C PHE A 46 -27.53 -27.58 28.13
N GLU A 47 -28.60 -26.84 27.83
CA GLU A 47 -28.53 -25.45 27.36
C GLU A 47 -27.81 -24.55 28.37
N ASN A 48 -28.11 -24.70 29.67
CA ASN A 48 -27.46 -23.94 30.72
C ASN A 48 -25.95 -24.26 30.81
N ASN A 49 -25.56 -25.52 30.67
CA ASN A 49 -24.15 -25.91 30.63
C ASN A 49 -23.42 -25.35 29.40
N THR A 50 -24.07 -25.32 28.23
CA THR A 50 -23.50 -24.68 27.03
C THR A 50 -23.33 -23.17 27.22
N ALA A 51 -24.30 -22.49 27.84
CA ALA A 51 -24.18 -21.07 28.13
C ALA A 51 -23.01 -20.77 29.08
N ILE A 52 -22.85 -21.58 30.13
CA ILE A 52 -21.70 -21.46 31.06
C ILE A 52 -20.37 -21.68 30.32
N LEU A 53 -20.30 -22.68 29.43
CA LEU A 53 -19.10 -22.92 28.64
C LEU A 53 -18.73 -21.72 27.78
N ASN A 54 -19.70 -21.12 27.07
CA ASN A 54 -19.46 -19.95 26.23
C ASN A 54 -18.91 -18.76 27.06
N VAL A 55 -19.42 -18.56 28.28
CA VAL A 55 -18.90 -17.52 29.19
C VAL A 55 -17.48 -17.83 29.65
N LEU A 56 -17.18 -19.10 29.96
CA LEU A 56 -15.83 -19.52 30.35
C LEU A 56 -14.84 -19.40 29.18
N GLU A 57 -15.27 -19.70 27.96
CA GLU A 57 -14.47 -19.47 26.75
C GLU A 57 -14.20 -17.99 26.54
N LEU A 58 -15.16 -17.10 26.85
CA LEU A 58 -14.94 -15.66 26.79
C LEU A 58 -13.86 -15.15 27.77
N LEU A 59 -13.68 -15.85 28.89
CA LEU A 59 -12.64 -15.57 29.88
C LEU A 59 -11.27 -16.12 29.50
N ASN A 60 -11.20 -17.10 28.60
CA ASN A 60 -9.96 -17.71 28.16
C ASN A 60 -9.49 -17.09 26.83
N ILE A 61 -8.38 -16.34 26.87
CA ILE A 61 -7.82 -15.68 25.69
C ILE A 61 -7.48 -16.64 24.54
N ASP A 62 -7.12 -17.90 24.85
CA ASP A 62 -6.77 -18.91 23.85
C ASP A 62 -8.01 -19.46 23.10
N ALA A 63 -9.21 -19.26 23.65
CA ALA A 63 -10.48 -19.67 23.04
C ALA A 63 -11.14 -18.54 22.22
N LEU A 64 -10.75 -17.28 22.45
CA LEU A 64 -11.30 -16.12 21.76
C LEU A 64 -10.87 -16.07 20.29
N ARG A 65 -11.77 -15.60 19.41
CA ARG A 65 -11.49 -15.49 17.98
C ARG A 65 -12.01 -14.16 17.42
N ASN A 66 -11.37 -13.69 16.36
CA ASN A 66 -11.82 -12.55 15.55
C ASN A 66 -12.16 -11.32 16.41
N ASN A 67 -13.41 -10.87 16.35
CA ASN A 67 -13.89 -9.65 17.01
C ASN A 67 -13.85 -9.76 18.53
N ASP A 68 -14.06 -10.96 19.11
CA ASP A 68 -14.03 -11.14 20.56
C ASP A 68 -12.61 -11.01 21.10
N LEU A 69 -11.62 -11.45 20.32
CA LEU A 69 -10.20 -11.26 20.64
C LEU A 69 -9.80 -9.79 20.53
N ASP A 70 -10.31 -9.06 19.52
CA ASP A 70 -10.05 -7.63 19.39
C ASP A 70 -10.71 -6.81 20.51
N ALA A 71 -11.94 -7.16 20.90
CA ALA A 71 -12.62 -6.56 22.05
C ALA A 71 -11.84 -6.83 23.34
N LYS A 72 -11.33 -8.06 23.51
CA LYS A 72 -10.51 -8.40 24.67
C LYS A 72 -9.17 -7.68 24.69
N ALA A 73 -8.54 -7.51 23.52
CA ALA A 73 -7.34 -6.68 23.39
C ALA A 73 -7.63 -5.23 23.83
N GLY A 74 -8.81 -4.70 23.48
CA GLY A 74 -9.30 -3.40 23.91
C GLY A 74 -9.36 -3.23 25.43
N ASP A 75 -9.76 -4.27 26.19
CA ASP A 75 -9.72 -4.24 27.67
C ASP A 75 -8.31 -3.99 28.23
N PHE A 76 -7.27 -4.38 27.49
CA PHE A 76 -5.86 -4.18 27.87
C PHE A 76 -5.26 -2.90 27.26
N GLY A 77 -6.08 -2.06 26.60
CA GLY A 77 -5.60 -0.88 25.88
C GLY A 77 -4.78 -1.22 24.63
N LEU A 78 -4.97 -2.43 24.07
CA LEU A 78 -4.32 -2.88 22.86
C LEU A 78 -5.31 -2.85 21.69
N GLU A 79 -4.82 -2.47 20.51
CA GLU A 79 -5.62 -2.42 19.29
C GLU A 79 -4.95 -3.24 18.18
N ARG A 80 -5.76 -3.82 17.29
CA ARG A 80 -5.26 -4.51 16.10
C ARG A 80 -4.62 -3.49 15.17
N ARG A 81 -3.37 -3.74 14.79
CA ARG A 81 -2.69 -2.92 13.77
C ARG A 81 -3.42 -3.04 12.44
N THR A 82 -3.83 -1.90 11.89
CA THR A 82 -4.43 -1.83 10.56
C THR A 82 -3.37 -2.09 9.48
N ALA A 83 -3.81 -2.58 8.32
CA ALA A 83 -2.92 -2.70 7.17
C ALA A 83 -2.46 -1.31 6.74
N VAL A 84 -1.14 -1.13 6.59
CA VAL A 84 -0.53 0.12 6.14
C VAL A 84 0.06 -0.10 4.74
N GLN A 85 -0.04 0.91 3.88
CA GLN A 85 0.58 0.86 2.56
C GLN A 85 2.11 0.80 2.68
N ALA A 86 2.74 0.01 1.81
CA ALA A 86 4.20 -0.01 1.73
C ALA A 86 4.71 1.32 1.16
N SER A 87 5.67 1.94 1.84
CA SER A 87 6.33 3.17 1.40
C SER A 87 7.84 2.98 1.38
N GLY A 88 8.49 3.43 0.30
CA GLY A 88 9.94 3.41 0.17
C GLY A 88 10.39 4.22 -1.04
N PHE A 89 11.66 4.64 -1.05
CA PHE A 89 12.28 5.25 -2.22
C PHE A 89 12.80 4.16 -3.14
N ILE A 90 12.58 4.33 -4.45
CA ILE A 90 13.21 3.50 -5.48
C ILE A 90 14.10 4.38 -6.33
N GLU A 91 15.27 3.87 -6.69
CA GLU A 91 16.14 4.47 -7.70
C GLU A 91 15.95 3.69 -9.00
N ILE A 92 15.64 4.39 -10.07
CA ILE A 92 15.50 3.82 -11.41
C ILE A 92 16.63 4.42 -12.26
N GLY A 93 17.49 3.55 -12.77
CA GLY A 93 18.58 3.93 -13.67
C GLY A 93 18.57 3.09 -14.95
N ASP A 94 19.01 3.68 -16.05
CA ASP A 94 19.26 3.00 -17.32
C ASP A 94 20.73 3.23 -17.72
N SER A 95 21.48 2.15 -17.92
CA SER A 95 22.89 2.22 -18.32
C SER A 95 23.09 2.45 -19.82
N ASN A 96 22.04 2.34 -20.64
CA ASN A 96 22.11 2.55 -22.08
C ASN A 96 22.00 4.03 -22.48
N ILE A 97 21.48 4.88 -21.58
CA ILE A 97 21.32 6.31 -21.82
C ILE A 97 22.41 7.05 -21.04
N THR A 98 23.43 7.51 -21.76
CA THR A 98 24.41 8.44 -21.21
C THR A 98 23.89 9.86 -21.39
N LYS A 99 23.67 10.56 -20.27
CA LYS A 99 23.22 11.96 -20.27
C LYS A 99 24.19 12.82 -21.09
N ARG A 100 23.67 13.40 -22.17
CA ARG A 100 24.35 14.43 -22.96
C ARG A 100 23.96 15.79 -22.43
N SER A 101 24.91 16.46 -21.79
CA SER A 101 24.71 17.81 -21.28
C SER A 101 25.95 18.66 -21.42
N THR A 102 25.73 19.94 -21.62
CA THR A 102 26.76 20.95 -21.83
C THR A 102 26.42 22.21 -21.03
N SER A 103 27.29 23.20 -21.11
CA SER A 103 27.12 24.51 -20.48
C SER A 103 27.24 25.62 -21.52
N LEU A 104 26.71 26.80 -21.18
CA LEU A 104 26.82 27.97 -22.04
C LEU A 104 28.28 28.39 -22.23
N PHE A 105 28.61 28.86 -23.42
CA PHE A 105 29.96 29.31 -23.75
C PHE A 105 30.24 30.67 -23.09
N PRO A 106 31.27 30.79 -22.22
CA PRO A 106 31.42 31.93 -21.30
C PRO A 106 31.80 33.25 -21.96
N ILE A 107 32.35 33.22 -23.18
CA ILE A 107 32.80 34.42 -23.90
C ILE A 107 31.67 35.04 -24.72
N LYS A 108 30.58 34.30 -24.95
CA LYS A 108 29.41 34.81 -25.67
C LYS A 108 28.37 35.36 -24.70
N PRO A 109 27.53 36.30 -25.14
CA PRO A 109 26.42 36.80 -24.32
C PRO A 109 25.51 35.65 -23.89
N VAL A 110 25.02 35.73 -22.65
CA VAL A 110 23.99 34.80 -22.17
C VAL A 110 22.71 34.98 -22.98
N PRO A 111 21.97 33.90 -23.25
CA PRO A 111 20.67 34.01 -23.87
C PRO A 111 19.69 34.73 -22.94
N ILE A 112 18.91 35.64 -23.51
CA ILE A 112 17.83 36.35 -22.83
C ILE A 112 16.50 35.94 -23.46
N ILE A 113 15.41 36.34 -22.83
CA ILE A 113 14.07 36.18 -23.41
C ILE A 113 14.03 36.71 -24.85
N GLY A 114 13.44 35.93 -25.76
CA GLY A 114 13.37 36.26 -27.18
C GLY A 114 14.55 35.75 -28.03
N SER A 115 15.65 35.27 -27.42
CA SER A 115 16.76 34.70 -28.18
C SER A 115 16.34 33.41 -28.90
N MET A 116 16.79 33.23 -30.15
CA MET A 116 16.60 32.02 -30.95
C MET A 116 17.89 31.22 -31.16
N GLN A 117 18.97 31.61 -30.50
CA GLN A 117 20.28 30.97 -30.63
C GLN A 117 20.89 30.74 -29.24
N LEU A 118 21.53 29.59 -29.07
CA LEU A 118 22.32 29.25 -27.90
C LEU A 118 23.78 29.01 -28.30
N PHE A 119 24.70 29.57 -27.52
CA PHE A 119 26.13 29.31 -27.66
C PHE A 119 26.57 28.39 -26.53
N VAL A 120 27.03 27.19 -26.87
CA VAL A 120 27.39 26.15 -25.89
C VAL A 120 28.84 25.70 -26.07
N ASN A 121 29.46 25.20 -25.00
CA ASN A 121 30.87 24.77 -25.03
C ASN A 121 31.07 23.55 -25.95
N ASP A 122 30.18 22.57 -25.86
CA ASP A 122 30.27 21.33 -26.63
C ASP A 122 28.87 20.76 -26.92
N ALA A 123 28.58 20.48 -28.19
CA ALA A 123 27.39 19.74 -28.62
C ALA A 123 27.79 18.59 -29.56
N SER A 124 29.03 18.12 -29.47
CA SER A 124 29.51 16.99 -30.26
C SER A 124 28.70 15.73 -29.96
N GLY A 125 28.28 15.03 -31.01
CA GLY A 125 27.45 13.82 -30.91
C GLY A 125 25.98 14.07 -30.60
N TRP A 126 25.52 15.33 -30.56
CA TRP A 126 24.08 15.65 -30.58
C TRP A 126 23.56 15.52 -32.01
N GLU A 127 22.29 15.19 -32.16
CA GLU A 127 21.64 15.22 -33.48
C GLU A 127 21.54 16.68 -33.97
N THR A 128 21.41 16.88 -35.28
CA THR A 128 21.32 18.25 -35.85
C THR A 128 19.97 18.92 -35.56
N THR A 129 18.94 18.12 -35.27
CA THR A 129 17.61 18.56 -34.85
C THR A 129 17.14 17.73 -33.68
N GLY A 130 16.41 18.33 -32.75
CA GLY A 130 15.92 17.63 -31.57
C GLY A 130 15.24 18.56 -30.58
N GLU A 131 15.19 18.14 -29.33
CA GLU A 131 14.70 18.95 -28.21
C GLU A 131 15.81 19.13 -27.19
N LEU A 132 15.83 20.27 -26.51
CA LEU A 132 16.73 20.52 -25.40
C LEU A 132 16.01 21.11 -24.20
N TYR A 133 16.65 21.00 -23.05
CA TYR A 133 16.21 21.57 -21.79
C TYR A 133 17.33 22.45 -21.22
N ILE A 134 16.98 23.64 -20.75
CA ILE A 134 17.91 24.53 -20.04
C ILE A 134 17.51 24.53 -18.57
N ALA A 135 18.41 24.13 -17.68
CA ALA A 135 18.11 23.95 -16.26
C ALA A 135 19.14 24.66 -15.37
N ARG A 136 18.65 25.15 -14.22
CA ARG A 136 19.46 25.76 -13.17
C ARG A 136 19.38 24.96 -11.87
N GLY A 137 20.37 24.11 -11.62
CA GLY A 137 20.47 23.35 -10.36
C GLY A 137 19.40 22.26 -10.20
N GLN A 138 19.15 21.87 -8.95
CA GLN A 138 18.25 20.77 -8.54
C GLN A 138 16.78 21.20 -8.40
N ASP A 139 16.50 22.51 -8.45
CA ASP A 139 15.15 23.02 -8.32
C ASP A 139 14.44 22.95 -9.68
N ASN A 140 13.12 22.75 -9.67
CA ASN A 140 12.21 22.56 -10.82
C ASN A 140 12.10 23.78 -11.77
N ARG A 141 13.16 24.58 -11.89
CA ARG A 141 13.33 25.76 -12.73
C ARG A 141 14.11 25.36 -13.97
N PHE A 142 13.41 24.73 -14.90
CA PHE A 142 13.90 24.47 -16.24
C PHE A 142 13.05 25.19 -17.29
N GLU A 143 13.59 25.32 -18.48
CA GLU A 143 12.88 25.69 -19.69
C GLU A 143 13.07 24.57 -20.71
N GLY A 144 11.96 23.99 -21.16
CA GLY A 144 11.95 22.87 -22.09
C GLY A 144 10.62 22.12 -22.08
N PRO A 145 10.38 21.23 -23.07
CA PRO A 145 11.24 20.98 -24.23
C PRO A 145 11.27 22.17 -25.19
N ILE A 146 12.48 22.57 -25.62
CA ILE A 146 12.67 23.57 -26.68
C ILE A 146 13.21 22.82 -27.90
N SER A 147 12.47 22.83 -29.00
CA SER A 147 12.95 22.23 -30.24
C SER A 147 14.06 23.08 -30.86
N TYR A 148 15.09 22.43 -31.38
CA TYR A 148 16.16 23.07 -32.15
C TYR A 148 16.23 22.49 -33.58
N THR A 149 16.58 23.34 -34.53
CA THR A 149 16.52 23.03 -35.97
C THR A 149 17.88 22.82 -36.60
N ASN A 150 18.96 23.20 -35.92
CA ASN A 150 20.31 23.08 -36.46
C ASN A 150 21.36 23.21 -35.34
N ILE A 151 22.53 22.60 -35.55
CA ILE A 151 23.73 22.77 -34.73
C ILE A 151 24.92 23.07 -35.65
N VAL A 152 25.60 24.18 -35.40
CA VAL A 152 26.80 24.61 -36.15
C VAL A 152 28.02 24.54 -35.24
N ASP A 153 29.01 23.74 -35.64
CA ASP A 153 30.34 23.72 -35.02
C ASP A 153 31.16 24.94 -35.47
N ASN A 154 31.58 25.77 -34.52
CA ASN A 154 32.42 26.95 -34.75
C ASN A 154 33.88 26.72 -34.33
N GLY A 155 34.28 25.46 -34.09
CA GLY A 155 35.61 25.01 -33.70
C GLY A 155 35.93 25.18 -32.21
N THR A 156 35.52 26.29 -31.60
CA THR A 156 35.73 26.56 -30.15
C THR A 156 34.45 26.51 -29.32
N PHE A 157 33.29 26.53 -29.98
CA PHE A 157 31.96 26.46 -29.38
C PHE A 157 30.96 25.98 -30.45
N PHE A 158 29.77 25.60 -30.02
CA PHE A 158 28.67 25.24 -30.90
C PHE A 158 27.57 26.29 -30.84
N THR A 159 26.94 26.56 -31.98
CA THR A 159 25.72 27.39 -32.06
C THR A 159 24.53 26.47 -32.31
N ILE A 160 23.55 26.50 -31.42
CA ILE A 160 22.29 25.76 -31.58
C ILE A 160 21.20 26.76 -31.99
N GLU A 161 20.52 26.50 -33.11
CA GLU A 161 19.41 27.31 -33.59
C GLU A 161 18.08 26.74 -33.08
N LEU A 162 17.32 27.56 -32.34
CA LEU A 162 16.06 27.17 -31.73
C LEU A 162 14.89 27.39 -32.70
N ALA A 163 13.92 26.48 -32.69
CA ALA A 163 12.68 26.59 -33.47
C ALA A 163 11.74 27.68 -32.94
N SER A 164 11.85 28.01 -31.65
CA SER A 164 11.08 29.04 -30.96
C SER A 164 11.97 29.89 -30.07
N ALA A 165 11.56 31.14 -29.85
CA ALA A 165 12.27 32.05 -28.99
C ALA A 165 12.16 31.63 -27.51
N LEU A 166 13.25 31.84 -26.75
CA LEU A 166 13.28 31.58 -25.31
C LEU A 166 12.26 32.45 -24.56
N GLN A 167 11.68 31.88 -23.52
CA GLN A 167 10.66 32.50 -22.68
C GLN A 167 11.23 33.09 -21.39
N LYS A 168 12.48 32.77 -21.05
CA LYS A 168 13.15 33.26 -19.83
C LYS A 168 14.56 33.77 -20.12
N ASP A 169 15.08 34.53 -19.16
CA ASP A 169 16.48 34.94 -19.13
C ASP A 169 17.35 33.85 -18.49
N HIS A 170 18.49 33.59 -19.13
CA HIS A 170 19.41 32.53 -18.75
C HIS A 170 20.73 33.09 -18.21
N LEU A 171 21.46 32.26 -17.45
CA LEU A 171 22.75 32.62 -16.86
C LEU A 171 23.82 31.61 -17.26
N LEU A 172 25.09 32.02 -17.29
CA LEU A 172 26.22 31.16 -17.66
C LEU A 172 26.36 29.87 -16.85
N SER A 173 25.84 29.85 -15.62
CA SER A 173 25.90 28.69 -14.72
C SER A 173 24.85 27.62 -15.01
N GLU A 174 24.06 27.78 -16.07
CA GLU A 174 23.01 26.83 -16.44
C GLU A 174 23.55 25.68 -17.29
N SER A 175 22.88 24.54 -17.16
CA SER A 175 23.18 23.34 -17.94
C SER A 175 22.15 23.21 -19.05
N ILE A 176 22.64 22.94 -20.26
CA ILE A 176 21.83 22.60 -21.43
C ILE A 176 21.91 21.09 -21.58
N ILE A 177 20.76 20.43 -21.63
CA ILE A 177 20.63 18.98 -21.65
C ILE A 177 19.90 18.59 -22.94
N ASP A 178 20.46 17.64 -23.68
CA ASP A 178 19.84 17.07 -24.88
C ASP A 178 18.62 16.23 -24.46
N GLY A 179 17.50 16.42 -25.16
CA GLY A 179 16.26 15.67 -24.97
C GLY A 179 16.38 14.27 -25.54
N GLN A 180 17.18 13.41 -24.89
CA GLN A 180 17.41 12.04 -25.31
C GLN A 180 16.21 11.16 -24.90
N GLY A 181 15.22 11.04 -25.79
CA GLY A 181 14.06 10.18 -25.58
C GLY A 181 12.87 10.58 -26.45
N THR A 182 11.81 9.78 -26.41
CA THR A 182 10.50 10.26 -26.87
C THR A 182 10.00 11.29 -25.87
N THR A 183 9.32 12.35 -26.34
CA THR A 183 8.64 13.33 -25.49
C THR A 183 7.85 12.65 -24.38
N ASP A 184 7.88 13.26 -23.19
CA ASP A 184 7.27 12.72 -21.99
C ASP A 184 5.86 12.22 -22.31
N ARG A 185 5.62 10.93 -22.09
CA ARG A 185 4.33 10.32 -22.41
C ARG A 185 3.34 10.95 -21.46
N GLN A 186 2.55 11.91 -21.95
CA GLN A 186 1.45 12.46 -21.17
C GLN A 186 0.58 11.28 -20.74
N VAL A 187 0.65 10.96 -19.45
CA VAL A 187 -0.22 9.97 -18.85
C VAL A 187 -1.57 10.65 -18.73
N SER A 188 -2.39 10.50 -19.78
CA SER A 188 -3.83 10.79 -19.75
C SER A 188 -4.56 9.79 -18.87
#